data_AF-A0A3P7NHF1-F1
#
_entry.id   AF-A0A3P7NHF1-F1
#
_cell.length_a   1.000
_cell.length_b   1.000
_cell.length_c   1.000
_cell.angle_alpha   90.00
_cell.angle_beta   90.00
_cell.angle_gamma   90.00
#
_symmetry.space_group_name_H-M   'P 1'
#
loop_
_entity.id
_entity.type
_entity.pdbx_description
1 polymer ?
#
loop_
_entity_poly.entity_id
_entity_poly.type
_entity_poly.pdbx_seq_one_letter_code
_entity_poly.pdbx_strand_id
1 'polypeptide(L)'
;MFPRIIGEVVTKHRVREFHLSLTQGFWRTTEWGLPPQPASPSGAQLYAWISGDNASVVDERWTNFVNSMNGIFCTSLLDMLPNFVSTPRLSFSPTGYLNPHNPHQIRYGALSGETVCTENFTPWRKLLPCKQVTLQQ
;
A
#
# COMPACT_ATOMS: atom_id res chain seq x y z
N MET A 1 10.79 11.93 8.80
CA MET A 1 10.85 10.79 9.74
C MET A 1 9.95 9.69 9.20
N PHE A 2 10.43 8.45 9.06
CA PHE A 2 9.66 7.33 8.50
C PHE A 2 9.23 6.35 9.62
N PRO A 3 8.00 5.80 9.61
CA PRO A 3 7.54 4.92 10.69
C PRO A 3 8.37 3.64 10.78
N ARG A 4 8.94 3.35 11.95
CA ARG A 4 9.84 2.21 12.16
C ARG A 4 9.22 0.87 11.76
N ILE A 5 7.96 0.63 12.14
CA ILE A 5 7.26 -0.63 11.84
C ILE A 5 7.14 -0.88 10.33
N ILE A 6 6.87 0.16 9.55
CA ILE A 6 6.84 0.08 8.08
C ILE A 6 8.25 -0.14 7.54
N GLY A 7 9.26 0.55 8.10
CA GLY A 7 10.66 0.38 7.71
C GLY A 7 11.16 -1.04 7.88
N GLU A 8 10.82 -1.67 9.00
CA GLU A 8 11.16 -3.07 9.28
C GLU A 8 10.49 -4.03 8.27
N VAL A 9 9.20 -3.85 8.00
CA VAL A 9 8.45 -4.66 7.02
C VAL A 9 8.99 -4.51 5.60
N VAL A 10 9.21 -3.26 5.15
CA VAL A 10 9.75 -2.95 3.81
C VAL A 10 11.14 -3.56 3.63
N THR A 11 12.01 -3.43 4.64
CA THR A 11 13.37 -4.00 4.62
C THR A 11 13.33 -5.53 4.62
N LYS A 12 12.50 -6.13 5.48
CA LYS A 12 12.36 -7.59 5.60
C LYS A 12 11.90 -8.24 4.30
N HIS A 13 10.94 -7.63 3.59
CA HIS A 13 10.39 -8.18 2.35
C HIS A 13 11.04 -7.63 1.08
N ARG A 14 12.14 -6.87 1.22
CA ARG A 14 12.89 -6.25 0.10
C ARG A 14 12.02 -5.44 -0.86
N VAL A 15 10.99 -4.79 -0.30
CA VAL A 15 10.19 -3.79 -0.98
C VAL A 15 11.03 -2.54 -1.14
N ARG A 16 11.08 -1.97 -2.34
CA ARG A 16 11.80 -0.72 -2.60
C ARG A 16 10.89 0.49 -2.53
N GLU A 17 9.68 0.31 -3.03
CA GLU A 17 8.63 1.33 -3.08
C GLU A 17 7.29 0.60 -2.99
N PHE A 18 6.35 1.19 -2.27
CA PHE A 18 4.96 0.72 -2.26
C PHE A 18 4.01 1.89 -2.11
N HIS A 19 2.77 1.66 -2.54
CA HIS A 19 1.67 2.58 -2.38
C HIS A 19 0.46 1.79 -1.88
N LEU A 20 -0.11 2.24 -0.77
CA LEU A 20 -1.36 1.74 -0.22
C LEU A 20 -2.38 2.88 -0.26
N SER A 21 -3.53 2.61 -0.88
CA SER A 21 -4.69 3.48 -0.85
C SER A 21 -5.87 2.72 -0.26
N LEU A 22 -6.55 3.35 0.70
CA LEU A 22 -7.78 2.88 1.32
C LEU A 22 -8.79 4.00 1.15
N THR A 23 -9.77 3.82 0.27
CA THR A 23 -10.76 4.82 -0.05
C THR A 23 -12.17 4.29 0.20
N GLN A 24 -13.07 5.17 0.60
CA GLN A 24 -14.48 4.84 0.79
C GLN A 24 -15.33 5.98 0.24
N GLY A 25 -16.49 5.63 -0.32
CA GLY A 25 -17.47 6.58 -0.82
C GLY A 25 -17.36 6.81 -2.33
N PHE A 26 -18.14 7.79 -2.80
CA PHE A 26 -18.28 8.13 -4.21
C PHE A 26 -17.88 9.58 -4.45
N TRP A 27 -17.03 9.81 -5.45
CA TRP A 27 -16.65 11.15 -5.86
C TRP A 27 -17.70 11.77 -6.78
N ARG A 28 -18.35 12.84 -6.34
CA ARG A 28 -19.38 13.54 -7.14
C ARG A 28 -18.73 14.49 -8.14
N THR A 29 -18.40 13.96 -9.33
CA THR A 29 -17.73 14.73 -10.39
C THR A 29 -18.52 15.96 -10.84
N THR A 30 -19.85 15.91 -10.80
CA THR A 30 -20.73 17.02 -11.16
C THR A 30 -20.68 18.19 -10.19
N GLU A 31 -20.47 17.91 -8.89
CA GLU A 31 -20.47 18.93 -7.83
C GLU A 31 -19.05 19.41 -7.51
N TRP A 32 -18.04 18.52 -7.59
CA TRP A 32 -16.69 18.79 -7.11
C TRP A 32 -15.63 18.83 -8.22
N GLY A 33 -16.03 18.60 -9.47
CA GLY A 33 -15.13 18.53 -10.62
C GLY A 33 -14.33 17.21 -10.65
N LEU A 34 -13.19 17.23 -11.34
CA LEU A 34 -12.34 16.04 -11.47
C LEU A 34 -11.70 15.67 -10.12
N PRO A 35 -11.64 14.37 -9.76
CA PRO A 35 -10.92 13.94 -8.57
C PRO A 35 -9.42 14.25 -8.69
N PRO A 36 -8.73 14.51 -7.58
CA PRO A 36 -7.28 14.66 -7.55
C PRO A 36 -6.59 13.48 -8.24
N GLN A 37 -5.60 13.77 -9.07
CA GLN A 37 -4.87 12.76 -9.84
C GLN A 37 -3.52 12.43 -9.18
N PRO A 38 -3.07 11.16 -9.21
CA PRO A 38 -3.78 10.00 -9.75
C PRO A 38 -4.95 9.57 -8.84
N ALA A 39 -6.10 9.26 -9.43
CA ALA A 39 -7.25 8.78 -8.67
C ALA A 39 -7.05 7.31 -8.24
N SER A 40 -7.36 7.01 -6.98
CA SER A 40 -7.41 5.63 -6.48
C SER A 40 -8.82 5.05 -6.62
N PRO A 41 -8.96 3.74 -6.88
CA PRO A 41 -10.25 3.07 -6.92
C PRO A 41 -10.88 3.02 -5.51
N SER A 42 -12.20 2.84 -5.47
CA SER A 42 -12.96 2.56 -4.24
C SER A 42 -12.46 1.28 -3.56
N GLY A 43 -12.36 1.27 -2.24
CA GLY A 43 -11.92 0.13 -1.45
C GLY A 43 -10.42 0.17 -1.17
N ALA A 44 -9.70 -0.94 -1.36
CA ALA A 44 -8.26 -1.02 -1.15
C ALA A 44 -7.49 -1.18 -2.45
N GLN A 45 -6.36 -0.50 -2.56
CA GLN A 45 -5.38 -0.70 -3.62
C GLN A 45 -3.98 -0.76 -3.01
N LEU A 46 -3.22 -1.78 -3.34
CA LEU A 46 -1.83 -1.93 -2.95
C LEU A 46 -0.98 -2.30 -4.15
N TYR A 47 0.11 -1.57 -4.37
CA TYR A 47 1.15 -2.01 -5.29
C TYR A 47 2.53 -1.76 -4.72
N ALA A 48 3.48 -2.61 -5.10
CA ALA A 48 4.84 -2.56 -4.61
C ALA A 48 5.86 -2.99 -5.66
N TRP A 49 6.99 -2.31 -5.66
CA TRP A 49 8.20 -2.69 -6.39
C TRP A 49 9.08 -3.53 -5.47
N ILE A 50 9.24 -4.81 -5.79
CA ILE A 50 9.95 -5.78 -4.97
C ILE A 50 11.23 -6.19 -5.67
N SER A 51 12.33 -6.27 -4.92
CA SER A 51 13.61 -6.74 -5.48
C SER A 51 13.57 -8.23 -5.77
N GLY A 52 14.08 -8.66 -6.92
CA GLY A 52 14.25 -10.07 -7.27
C GLY A 52 14.12 -10.37 -8.77
N ASP A 53 14.97 -11.27 -9.25
CA ASP A 53 14.91 -11.81 -10.62
C ASP A 53 13.83 -12.89 -10.78
N ASN A 54 13.66 -13.72 -9.76
CA ASN A 54 12.77 -14.87 -9.82
C ASN A 54 11.35 -14.47 -9.36
N ALA A 55 10.37 -14.72 -10.22
CA ALA A 55 8.96 -14.45 -9.94
C ALA A 55 8.46 -15.15 -8.68
N SER A 56 8.84 -16.42 -8.43
CA SER A 56 8.36 -17.17 -7.25
C SER A 56 8.84 -16.55 -5.94
N VAL A 57 10.09 -16.08 -5.91
CA VAL A 57 10.67 -15.39 -4.73
C VAL A 57 9.99 -14.03 -4.53
N VAL A 58 9.64 -13.34 -5.61
CA VAL A 58 8.90 -12.08 -5.54
C VAL A 58 7.48 -12.32 -5.03
N ASP A 59 6.80 -13.39 -5.47
CA ASP A 59 5.44 -13.74 -5.06
C ASP A 59 5.36 -14.13 -3.57
N GLU A 60 6.37 -14.84 -3.08
CA GLU A 60 6.51 -15.13 -1.64
C GLU A 60 6.70 -13.85 -0.83
N ARG A 61 7.59 -12.94 -1.29
CA ARG A 61 7.81 -11.64 -0.64
C ARG A 61 6.57 -10.77 -0.65
N TRP A 62 5.85 -10.75 -1.77
CA TRP A 62 4.57 -10.05 -1.91
C TRP A 62 3.54 -10.59 -0.91
N THR A 63 3.37 -11.91 -0.86
CA THR A 63 2.44 -12.56 0.08
C THR A 63 2.76 -12.19 1.54
N ASN A 64 4.03 -12.29 1.94
CA ASN A 64 4.45 -11.95 3.29
C ASN A 64 4.34 -10.45 3.61
N PHE A 65 4.59 -9.59 2.62
CA PHE A 65 4.41 -8.14 2.73
C PHE A 65 2.93 -7.80 2.95
N VAL A 66 2.04 -8.35 2.12
CA VAL A 66 0.59 -8.17 2.22
C VAL A 66 0.07 -8.65 3.58
N ASN A 67 0.52 -9.81 4.07
CA ASN A 67 0.20 -10.29 5.41
C ASN A 67 0.56 -9.27 6.51
N SER A 68 1.75 -8.68 6.41
CA SER A 68 2.21 -7.67 7.38
C SER A 68 1.39 -6.39 7.30
N MET A 69 1.11 -5.91 6.09
CA MET A 69 0.29 -4.72 5.85
C MET A 69 -1.14 -4.93 6.37
N ASN A 70 -1.69 -6.13 6.17
CA ASN A 70 -3.00 -6.49 6.67
C ASN A 70 -3.11 -6.35 8.20
N GLY A 71 -2.10 -6.84 8.91
CA GLY A 71 -2.03 -6.71 10.37
C GLY A 71 -1.82 -5.27 10.85
N ILE A 72 -1.03 -4.47 10.12
CA ILE A 72 -0.74 -3.08 10.49
C ILE A 72 -1.96 -2.18 10.33
N PHE A 73 -2.67 -2.32 9.20
CA PHE A 73 -3.81 -1.46 8.87
C PHE A 73 -5.17 -2.06 9.25
N CYS A 74 -5.20 -3.30 9.76
CA CYS A 74 -6.42 -4.02 10.13
C CYS A 74 -7.44 -4.06 8.98
N THR A 75 -6.98 -4.52 7.82
CA THR A 75 -7.75 -4.62 6.56
C THR A 75 -8.14 -6.07 6.26
N SER A 76 -8.80 -6.29 5.12
CA SER A 76 -9.02 -7.59 4.49
C SER A 76 -8.17 -7.79 3.21
N LEU A 77 -7.01 -7.13 3.14
CA LEU A 77 -6.05 -7.21 2.03
C LEU A 77 -5.64 -8.65 1.66
N LEU A 78 -5.78 -9.62 2.56
CA LEU A 78 -5.51 -11.02 2.25
C LEU A 78 -6.40 -11.57 1.13
N ASP A 79 -7.59 -11.01 0.92
CA ASP A 79 -8.53 -11.46 -0.10
C ASP A 79 -8.02 -11.22 -1.53
N MET A 80 -7.01 -10.36 -1.72
CA MET A 80 -6.40 -10.17 -3.03
C MET A 80 -5.39 -11.27 -3.39
N LEU A 81 -5.00 -12.12 -2.45
CA LEU A 81 -4.03 -13.20 -2.66
C LEU A 81 -4.69 -14.56 -2.91
N PRO A 82 -4.03 -15.45 -3.69
CA PRO A 82 -2.98 -15.18 -4.66
C PRO A 82 -3.54 -14.79 -6.05
N ASN A 83 -4.86 -14.98 -6.24
CA ASN A 83 -5.48 -14.99 -7.57
C ASN A 83 -5.78 -13.60 -8.14
N PHE A 84 -5.81 -12.55 -7.31
CA PHE A 84 -6.12 -11.18 -7.73
C PHE A 84 -4.87 -10.28 -7.71
N VAL A 85 -3.76 -10.84 -8.18
CA VAL A 85 -2.46 -10.14 -8.29
C VAL A 85 -2.09 -9.98 -9.76
N SER A 86 -1.65 -8.78 -10.14
CA SER A 86 -1.15 -8.50 -11.50
C SER A 86 0.24 -7.87 -11.48
N THR A 87 0.93 -7.90 -12.63
CA THR A 87 2.28 -7.34 -12.82
C THR A 87 2.26 -6.25 -13.92
N PRO A 88 1.68 -5.06 -13.66
CA PRO A 88 1.48 -4.03 -14.67
C PRO A 88 2.74 -3.21 -14.94
N ARG A 89 3.67 -3.75 -15.73
CA ARG A 89 4.99 -3.14 -16.00
C ARG A 89 4.97 -1.81 -16.74
N LEU A 90 3.90 -1.51 -17.49
CA LEU A 90 3.80 -0.31 -18.34
C LEU A 90 2.92 0.78 -17.72
N SER A 91 1.93 0.41 -16.90
CA SER A 91 0.97 1.34 -16.33
C SER A 91 1.50 2.08 -15.10
N PHE A 92 2.52 1.54 -14.46
CA PHE A 92 3.13 2.10 -13.26
C PHE A 92 4.62 2.35 -13.52
N SER A 93 5.06 3.55 -13.15
CA SER A 93 6.47 3.88 -13.03
C SER A 93 6.78 4.07 -11.54
N PRO A 94 7.96 3.64 -11.06
CA PRO A 94 8.43 4.02 -9.74
C PRO A 94 8.50 5.55 -9.63
N THR A 95 8.09 6.07 -8.48
CA THR A 95 8.21 7.49 -8.14
C THR A 95 9.53 7.79 -7.43
N GLY A 96 10.11 6.80 -6.76
CA GLY A 96 11.40 6.88 -6.09
C GLY A 96 12.57 6.38 -6.94
N TYR A 97 13.77 6.42 -6.35
CA TYR A 97 14.97 5.85 -6.96
C TYR A 97 14.95 4.32 -6.84
N LEU A 98 14.81 3.64 -7.97
CA LEU A 98 15.13 2.24 -8.11
C LEU A 98 16.46 2.10 -8.85
N ASN A 99 17.40 1.34 -8.28
CA ASN A 99 18.68 1.11 -8.93
C ASN A 99 18.45 0.29 -10.22
N PRO A 100 18.79 0.82 -11.41
CA PRO A 100 18.55 0.13 -12.69
C PRO A 100 19.30 -1.20 -12.81
N HIS A 101 20.43 -1.34 -12.10
CA HIS A 101 21.24 -2.56 -12.09
C HIS A 101 20.67 -3.66 -11.20
N ASN A 102 19.72 -3.32 -10.34
CA ASN A 102 19.06 -4.30 -9.49
C ASN A 102 17.71 -4.70 -10.10
N PRO A 103 17.43 -5.99 -10.21
CA PRO A 103 16.19 -6.49 -10.74
C PRO A 103 15.04 -6.22 -9.76
N HIS A 104 13.98 -5.64 -10.28
CA HIS A 104 12.77 -5.30 -9.54
C HIS A 104 11.53 -5.69 -10.33
N GLN A 105 10.50 -6.17 -9.63
CA GLN A 105 9.22 -6.53 -10.22
C GLN A 105 8.08 -5.87 -9.45
N ILE A 106 7.09 -5.37 -10.19
CA ILE A 106 5.88 -4.82 -9.61
C ILE A 106 4.88 -5.93 -9.27
N ARG A 107 4.19 -5.80 -8.15
CA ARG A 107 2.95 -6.53 -7.86
C ARG A 107 1.87 -5.52 -7.52
N TYR A 108 0.67 -5.78 -8.03
CA TYR A 108 -0.51 -4.95 -7.87
C TYR A 108 -1.68 -5.82 -7.41
N GLY A 109 -2.42 -5.37 -6.41
CA GLY A 109 -3.69 -5.94 -5.97
C GLY A 109 -4.67 -4.85 -5.59
N ALA A 110 -5.96 -5.11 -5.78
CA ALA A 110 -7.02 -4.19 -5.40
C ALA A 110 -8.29 -4.95 -5.00
N LEU A 111 -9.02 -4.40 -4.04
CA LEU A 111 -10.28 -4.93 -3.51
C LEU A 111 -11.32 -3.81 -3.53
N SER A 112 -12.32 -3.93 -4.41
CA SER A 112 -13.39 -2.93 -4.53
C SER A 112 -14.34 -2.92 -3.32
N GLY A 113 -14.48 -4.07 -2.65
CA GLY A 113 -15.39 -4.28 -1.51
C GLY A 113 -14.77 -4.07 -0.13
N GLU A 114 -13.53 -3.57 -0.02
CA GLU A 114 -12.90 -3.34 1.28
C GLU A 114 -13.74 -2.36 2.11
N THR A 115 -14.26 -2.84 3.23
CA THR A 115 -14.91 -1.98 4.23
C THR A 115 -13.85 -1.30 5.07
N VAL A 116 -13.43 -0.11 4.66
CA VAL A 116 -12.49 0.69 5.46
C VAL A 116 -13.21 1.16 6.73
N CYS A 117 -12.72 0.77 7.91
CA CYS A 117 -13.16 1.35 9.17
C CYS A 117 -12.61 2.77 9.31
N THR A 118 -13.13 3.72 8.54
CA THR A 118 -12.73 5.14 8.61
C THR A 118 -13.11 5.81 9.93
N GLU A 119 -13.91 5.14 10.78
CA GLU A 119 -14.15 5.61 12.15
C GLU A 119 -12.90 5.48 13.04
N ASN A 120 -11.91 4.67 12.63
CA ASN A 120 -10.77 4.33 13.47
C ASN A 120 -9.43 4.46 12.72
N PHE A 121 -9.02 5.69 12.40
CA PHE A 121 -7.68 6.02 11.91
C PHE A 121 -6.53 5.80 12.93
N THR A 122 -6.79 5.07 14.03
CA THR A 122 -5.78 4.75 15.05
C THR A 122 -4.51 4.13 14.48
N PRO A 123 -4.54 3.21 13.48
CA PRO A 123 -3.32 2.72 12.84
C PRO A 123 -2.48 3.85 12.20
N TRP A 124 -3.12 4.76 11.47
CA TRP A 124 -2.43 5.90 10.84
C TRP A 124 -1.84 6.87 11.87
N ARG A 125 -2.57 7.15 12.96
CA ARG A 125 -2.06 7.98 14.07
C ARG A 125 -0.82 7.37 14.72
N LYS A 126 -0.69 6.04 14.77
CA LYS A 126 0.51 5.37 15.31
C LYS A 126 1.74 5.53 14.41
N LEU A 127 1.56 5.87 13.14
CA LEU A 127 2.65 6.11 12.18
C LEU A 127 3.14 7.57 12.20
N LEU A 128 2.39 8.49 12.81
CA LEU A 128 2.80 9.89 12.87
C LEU A 128 3.98 10.07 13.86
N PRO A 129 4.93 10.96 13.55
CA PRO A 129 6.12 11.19 14.35
C PRO A 129 5.82 11.74 15.76
N CYS A 130 4.64 12.35 15.95
CA CYS A 130 4.19 12.89 17.24
C CYS A 130 2.99 12.08 17.75
N LYS A 131 3.22 11.20 18.73
CA LYS A 131 2.13 10.76 19.61
C LYS A 131 1.72 11.99 20.42
N GLN A 132 0.43 12.33 20.42
CA GLN A 132 -0.13 13.52 21.08
C GLN A 132 0.68 13.92 22.32
N VAL A 133 1.34 15.08 22.24
CA VAL A 133 1.59 15.84 23.46
C VAL A 133 0.21 16.26 23.90
N THR A 134 -0.35 15.55 24.89
CA THR A 134 -1.50 16.05 25.62
C THR A 134 -1.07 17.39 26.19
N LEU A 135 -1.59 18.49 25.64
CA LEU A 135 -1.54 19.78 26.31
C LEU A 135 -2.34 19.59 27.60
N GLN A 136 -1.66 19.28 28.70
CA GLN A 136 -2.19 19.44 30.03
C GLN A 136 -2.35 20.95 30.24
N GLN A 137 -3.59 21.42 30.15
CA GLN A 137 -4.03 22.66 30.78
C GLN A 137 -4.16 22.44 32.28
#